data_AF-D1CSL1-F1
#
_entry.id   AF-D1CSL1-F1
#
_cell.length_a   1.000
_cell.length_b   1.000
_cell.length_c   1.000
_cell.angle_alpha   90.00
_cell.angle_beta   90.00
_cell.angle_gamma   90.00
#
_symmetry.space_group_name_H-M   'P 1'
#
loop_
_entity.id
_entity.type
_entity.pdbx_description
1 polymer ?
#
loop_
_entity_poly.entity_id
_entity_poly.type
_entity_poly.pdbx_seq_one_letter_code
_entity_poly.pdbx_strand_id
1 'polypeptide(L)' 'SQRGRGHRVTIHDLARVAGVSVSTVSKALNDNGRMAAETRERIKSLAAEIGFRPNALARGLLSNR' A
#
# COMPACT_ATOMS: atom_id res chain seq x y z
N SER A 1 -26.41 -10.04 -1.15
CA SER A 1 -26.42 -8.57 -1.05
C SER A 1 -25.34 -8.09 -0.09
N GLN A 2 -24.18 -7.65 -0.58
CA GLN A 2 -23.20 -6.93 0.26
C GLN A 2 -23.25 -5.44 -0.09
N ARG A 3 -24.28 -4.74 0.40
CA ARG A 3 -24.33 -3.28 0.41
C ARG A 3 -23.73 -2.81 1.74
N GLY A 4 -22.71 -1.96 1.67
CA GLY A 4 -22.15 -1.24 2.82
C GLY A 4 -20.77 -1.73 3.27
N ARG A 5 -19.71 -1.31 2.57
CA ARG A 5 -18.40 -1.11 3.20
C ARG A 5 -17.84 0.19 2.64
N GLY A 6 -17.66 1.19 3.49
CA GLY A 6 -17.01 2.44 3.10
C GLY A 6 -15.73 2.11 2.33
N HIS A 7 -15.55 2.74 1.16
CA HIS A 7 -14.43 2.51 0.26
C HIS A 7 -13.11 2.83 0.97
N ARG A 8 -12.60 1.88 1.74
CA ARG A 8 -11.32 2.01 2.42
C ARG A 8 -10.29 1.67 1.37
N VAL A 9 -9.52 2.67 0.96
CA VAL A 9 -8.51 2.52 -0.08
C VAL A 9 -7.57 1.39 0.30
N THR A 10 -7.43 0.43 -0.62
CA THR A 10 -6.63 -0.78 -0.39
C THR A 10 -5.24 -0.63 -1.02
N ILE A 11 -4.34 -1.57 -0.70
CA ILE A 11 -3.01 -1.61 -1.30
C ILE A 11 -3.08 -1.86 -2.81
N HIS A 12 -4.15 -2.50 -3.30
CA HIS A 12 -4.38 -2.72 -4.73
C HIS A 12 -4.72 -1.41 -5.46
N ASP A 13 -5.50 -0.56 -4.82
CA ASP A 13 -5.83 0.76 -5.37
C ASP A 13 -4.58 1.65 -5.40
N LEU A 14 -3.79 1.65 -4.32
CA LEU A 14 -2.51 2.35 -4.28
C LEU A 14 -1.55 1.85 -5.38
N ALA A 15 -1.47 0.55 -5.61
CA ALA A 15 -0.65 -0.04 -6.67
C ALA A 15 -1.10 0.41 -8.07
N ARG A 16 -2.43 0.44 -8.29
CA ARG A 16 -3.01 0.91 -9.55
C ARG A 16 -2.70 2.39 -9.80
N VAL A 17 -2.89 3.26 -8.80
CA VAL A 17 -2.62 4.70 -8.92
C VAL A 17 -1.13 4.98 -9.09
N ALA A 18 -0.27 4.26 -8.37
CA ALA A 18 1.17 4.39 -8.49
C ALA A 18 1.75 3.77 -9.77
N GLY A 19 0.96 3.00 -10.54
CA GLY A 19 1.41 2.33 -11.76
C GLY A 19 2.44 1.22 -11.51
N VAL A 20 2.43 0.62 -10.33
CA VAL A 20 3.39 -0.43 -9.92
C VAL A 20 2.66 -1.67 -9.41
N SER A 21 3.37 -2.78 -9.28
CA SER A 21 2.80 -4.01 -8.70
C SER A 21 2.54 -3.86 -7.20
N VAL A 22 1.55 -4.59 -6.69
CA VAL A 22 1.25 -4.67 -5.24
C VAL A 22 2.49 -5.07 -4.43
N SER A 23 3.34 -5.96 -4.97
CA SER A 23 4.62 -6.35 -4.38
C SER A 23 5.57 -5.17 -4.20
N THR A 24 5.60 -4.24 -5.16
CA THR A 24 6.44 -3.02 -5.10
C THR A 24 5.93 -2.07 -4.02
N VAL A 25 4.61 -1.86 -3.95
CA VAL A 25 3.99 -1.06 -2.89
C VAL A 25 4.24 -1.69 -1.52
N SER A 26 4.08 -3.01 -1.40
CA SER A 26 4.34 -3.74 -0.15
C SER A 26 5.79 -3.58 0.31
N LYS A 27 6.76 -3.74 -0.61
CA LYS A 27 8.18 -3.49 -0.32
C LYS A 27 8.43 -2.04 0.08
N ALA A 28 7.80 -1.08 -0.59
CA ALA A 28 7.97 0.35 -0.32
C ALA A 28 7.40 0.77 1.04
N LEU A 29 6.28 0.17 1.45
CA LEU A 29 5.67 0.41 2.75
C LEU A 29 6.38 -0.33 3.90
N ASN A 30 6.94 -1.51 3.63
CA ASN A 30 7.69 -2.29 4.63
C ASN A 30 9.17 -1.91 4.72
N ASP A 31 9.62 -0.92 3.95
CA ASP A 31 11.04 -0.51 3.81
C ASP A 31 11.97 -1.66 3.38
N ASN A 32 11.40 -2.80 2.97
CA ASN A 32 12.12 -4.03 2.68
C ASN A 32 12.39 -4.13 1.18
N GLY A 33 13.53 -3.59 0.76
CA GLY A 33 14.05 -3.76 -0.59
C GLY A 33 14.96 -2.63 -1.03
N ARG A 34 15.97 -2.96 -1.85
CA ARG A 34 16.72 -1.99 -2.65
C ARG A 34 15.75 -1.35 -3.65
N MET A 35 15.20 -0.20 -3.29
CA MET A 35 14.39 0.63 -4.17
C MET A 35 14.90 2.07 -4.13
N ALA A 36 14.68 2.81 -5.21
CA ALA A 36 15.00 4.23 -5.23
C ALA A 36 14.19 4.96 -4.13
N ALA A 37 14.86 5.85 -3.40
CA ALA A 37 14.22 6.70 -2.40
C ALA A 37 13.05 7.49 -3.02
N GLU A 38 13.24 7.97 -4.25
CA GLU A 38 12.21 8.67 -5.02
C GLU A 38 10.94 7.84 -5.22
N THR A 39 11.06 6.56 -5.60
CA THR A 39 9.90 5.67 -5.77
C THR A 39 9.17 5.45 -4.44
N ARG A 40 9.93 5.28 -3.35
CA ARG A 40 9.38 5.12 -2.01
C ARG A 40 8.61 6.35 -1.56
N GLU A 41 9.20 7.53 -1.73
CA GLU A 41 8.59 8.83 -1.42
C GLU A 41 7.30 9.02 -2.22
N ARG A 42 7.35 8.77 -3.54
CA ARG A 42 6.17 8.86 -4.42
C ARG A 42 5.03 7.97 -3.95
N ILE A 43 5.31 6.72 -3.59
CA ILE A 43 4.29 5.79 -3.09
C ILE A 43 3.72 6.26 -1.74
N LYS A 44 4.56 6.77 -0.83
CA LYS A 44 4.11 7.32 0.46
C LYS A 44 3.23 8.57 0.28
N SER A 45 3.60 9.47 -0.62
CA SER A 45 2.82 10.67 -0.95
C SER A 45 1.47 10.29 -1.56
N LEU A 46 1.46 9.39 -2.56
CA LEU A 46 0.22 8.88 -3.15
C LEU A 46 -0.67 8.20 -2.12
N ALA A 47 -0.09 7.40 -1.21
CA ALA A 47 -0.81 6.77 -0.13
C ALA A 47 -1.51 7.79 0.78
N ALA A 48 -0.83 8.88 1.12
CA ALA A 48 -1.41 9.97 1.91
C ALA A 48 -2.53 10.70 1.13
N GLU A 49 -2.30 10.98 -0.15
CA GLU A 49 -3.24 11.69 -1.04
C GLU A 49 -4.56 10.94 -1.20
N ILE A 50 -4.50 9.63 -1.42
CA ILE A 50 -5.70 8.79 -1.57
C ILE A 50 -6.30 8.34 -0.23
N GLY A 51 -5.71 8.74 0.91
CA GLY A 51 -6.17 8.33 2.23
C GLY A 51 -5.93 6.86 2.56
N PHE A 52 -4.96 6.22 1.90
CA PHE A 52 -4.50 4.88 2.26
C PHE A 52 -3.88 4.92 3.67
N ARG A 53 -4.52 4.21 4.60
CA ARG A 53 -3.99 4.01 5.95
C ARG A 53 -3.55 2.57 6.09
N PRO A 54 -2.24 2.28 6.26
CA PRO A 54 -1.80 0.93 6.54
C PRO A 54 -2.43 0.50 7.87
N ASN A 55 -3.37 -0.44 7.80
CA ASN A 55 -3.93 -1.04 9.00
C ASN A 55 -2.79 -1.82 9.66
N ALA A 56 -2.35 -1.40 10.85
CA ALA A 56 -1.26 -2.07 11.57
C ALA A 56 -1.51 -3.59 11.74
N LEU A 57 -2.78 -4.00 11.77
CA LEU A 57 -3.23 -5.39 11.79
C LEU A 57 -2.86 -6.19 10.52
N ALA A 58 -2.83 -5.57 9.33
CA ALA A 58 -2.42 -6.24 8.10
C ALA A 58 -0.91 -6.52 8.07
N ARG A 59 -0.12 -5.76 8.84
CA ARG A 59 1.34 -5.93 8.96
C ARG A 59 1.70 -7.23 9.69
N GLY A 60 0.85 -7.68 10.61
CA GLY A 60 1.05 -8.94 11.35
C GLY A 60 0.78 -10.20 10.52
N LEU A 61 -0.10 -10.14 9.52
CA LEU A 61 -0.49 -11.31 8.71
C LEU A 61 0.49 -11.62 7.57
N LEU A 62 1.26 -10.64 7.10
CA LEU A 62 2.23 -10.81 6.00
C LEU A 62 3.58 -11.37 6.46
N SER A 63 3.81 -11.52 7.77
CA SER A 63 5.08 -11.96 8.34
C SER A 63 5.16 -13.46 8.64
N ASN A 64 4.19 -14.28 8.19
CA ASN A 64 4.15 -15.73 8.47
C ASN A 64 4.07 -16.58 7.19
N ARG A 65 5.02 -16.38 6.27
CA ARG A 65 5.36 -17.38 5.25
C ARG A 65 6.87 -17.51 5.13
#